data_AF-A0AAU8R9C5-F1
#
_entry.id   AF-A0AAU8R9C5-F1
#
_cell.length_a   1.000
_cell.length_b   1.000
_cell.length_c   1.000
_cell.angle_alpha   90.00
_cell.angle_beta   90.00
_cell.angle_gamma   90.00
#
_symmetry.space_group_name_H-M   'P 1'
#
loop_
_entity.id
_entity.type
_entity.pdbx_description
1 polymer ?
#
loop_
_entity_poly.entity_id
_entity_poly.type
_entity_poly.pdbx_seq_one_letter_code
_entity_poly.pdbx_strand_id
1 'polypeptide(L)'
;MDINLILNKINFVSRYKEICLDHNDYENRLRGRNTKRYLAILKKLDENFSYVSKDKFFTLKYEYEAFELNLGLVINDGLVEPSLYVIRNEDWILYHRFDFISEKLHPGFRENFNLPKYKAEAELEAVLTEILKLYKDIRVAFVKDF
;
A
#
# COMPACT_ATOMS: atom_id res chain seq x y z
N MET A 1 -1.99 -1.96 21.99
CA MET A 1 -1.16 -2.09 20.78
C MET A 1 -1.12 -0.73 20.11
N ASP A 2 0.07 -0.18 19.89
CA ASP A 2 0.21 1.10 19.19
C ASP A 2 0.79 0.86 17.79
N ILE A 3 -0.09 0.86 16.78
CA ILE A 3 0.31 0.65 15.38
C ILE A 3 1.29 1.73 14.91
N ASN A 4 1.22 2.95 15.45
CA ASN A 4 2.13 4.02 15.08
C ASN A 4 3.57 3.70 15.51
N LEU A 5 3.75 3.06 16.67
CA LEU A 5 5.06 2.62 17.14
C LEU A 5 5.66 1.57 16.19
N ILE A 6 4.86 0.60 15.77
CA ILE A 6 5.27 -0.45 14.82
C ILE A 6 5.71 0.18 13.49
N LEU A 7 4.91 1.11 12.96
CA LEU A 7 5.21 1.82 11.71
C LEU A 7 6.48 2.69 11.82
N ASN A 8 6.70 3.33 12.97
CA ASN A 8 7.93 4.09 13.22
C ASN A 8 9.18 3.19 13.28
N LYS A 9 9.09 2.01 13.92
CA LYS A 9 10.22 1.05 14.00
C LYS A 9 10.74 0.60 12.63
N ILE A 10 9.87 0.54 11.63
CA ILE A 10 10.25 0.15 10.26
C ILE A 10 10.53 1.35 9.35
N ASN A 11 10.60 2.56 9.89
CA ASN A 11 10.76 3.81 9.14
C ASN A 11 9.72 3.97 8.02
N PHE A 12 8.46 3.63 8.30
CA PHE A 12 7.38 3.59 7.30
C PHE A 12 7.30 4.87 6.45
N VAL A 13 7.27 6.04 7.10
CA VAL A 13 7.10 7.33 6.42
C VAL A 13 8.25 7.59 5.44
N SER A 14 9.49 7.36 5.88
CA SER A 14 10.69 7.60 5.05
C SER A 14 10.71 6.67 3.84
N ARG A 15 10.36 5.39 4.02
CA ARG A 15 10.31 4.42 2.92
C ARG A 15 9.18 4.72 1.95
N TYR A 16 8.01 5.11 2.46
CA TYR A 16 6.90 5.49 1.57
C TYR A 16 7.20 6.78 0.81
N LYS A 17 7.88 7.75 1.45
CA LYS A 17 8.40 8.95 0.78
C LYS A 17 9.32 8.59 -0.39
N GLU A 18 10.24 7.65 -0.22
CA GLU A 18 11.14 7.19 -1.29
C GLU A 18 10.35 6.64 -2.48
N ILE A 19 9.37 5.75 -2.23
CA ILE A 19 8.48 5.23 -3.28
C ILE A 19 7.74 6.38 -4.01
N CYS A 20 7.27 7.38 -3.26
CA CYS A 20 6.60 8.55 -3.83
C CYS A 20 7.54 9.44 -4.65
N LEU A 21 8.83 9.51 -4.34
CA LEU A 21 9.81 10.33 -5.05
C LEU A 21 10.33 9.63 -6.30
N ASP A 22 10.61 8.33 -6.20
CA ASP A 22 11.19 7.54 -7.29
C ASP A 22 10.18 7.32 -8.44
N HIS A 23 8.88 7.38 -8.12
CA HIS A 23 7.80 7.12 -9.07
C HIS A 23 6.79 8.27 -9.09
N ASN A 24 7.11 9.39 -9.78
CA ASN A 24 6.25 10.59 -9.77
C ASN A 24 6.10 11.31 -11.13
N ASP A 25 6.29 10.63 -12.25
CA ASP A 25 6.14 11.24 -13.57
C ASP A 25 4.65 11.52 -13.88
N TYR A 26 4.21 12.75 -13.61
CA TYR A 26 2.81 13.18 -13.79
C TYR A 26 2.43 13.32 -15.26
N GLU A 27 3.32 13.89 -16.06
CA GLU A 27 3.06 14.25 -17.46
C GLU A 27 2.87 12.99 -18.32
N ASN A 28 3.66 11.95 -18.07
CA ASN A 28 3.67 10.74 -18.90
C ASN A 28 2.86 9.56 -18.35
N ARG A 29 2.12 9.75 -17.24
CA ARG A 29 1.42 8.63 -16.59
C ARG A 29 0.40 7.95 -17.51
N LEU A 30 0.32 6.63 -17.40
CA LEU A 30 -0.61 5.84 -18.20
C LEU A 30 -2.06 6.15 -17.82
N ARG A 31 -2.96 6.31 -18.79
CA ARG A 31 -4.38 6.63 -18.51
C ARG A 31 -5.27 5.40 -18.60
N GLY A 32 -6.38 5.44 -17.85
CA GLY A 32 -7.38 4.38 -17.82
C GLY A 32 -7.09 3.29 -16.81
N ARG A 33 -7.87 2.21 -16.92
CA ARG A 33 -7.89 1.11 -15.97
C ARG A 33 -7.90 -0.23 -16.69
N ASN A 34 -6.97 -1.11 -16.34
CA ASN A 34 -6.96 -2.49 -16.84
C ASN A 34 -6.90 -3.50 -15.69
N THR A 35 -8.04 -3.71 -15.02
CA THR A 35 -8.14 -4.56 -13.83
C THR A 35 -7.58 -5.98 -14.05
N LYS A 36 -7.85 -6.61 -15.21
CA LYS A 36 -7.36 -7.96 -15.52
C LYS A 36 -5.83 -7.99 -15.60
N ARG A 37 -5.24 -7.01 -16.28
CA ARG A 37 -3.78 -6.89 -16.42
C ARG A 37 -3.12 -6.58 -15.07
N TYR A 38 -3.67 -5.67 -14.28
CA TYR A 38 -3.15 -5.35 -12.95
C TYR A 38 -3.21 -6.56 -12.02
N LEU A 39 -4.31 -7.33 -12.04
CA LEU A 39 -4.41 -8.56 -11.26
C LEU A 39 -3.34 -9.58 -11.69
N ALA A 40 -3.07 -9.71 -12.99
CA ALA A 40 -2.03 -10.61 -13.48
C ALA A 40 -0.63 -10.21 -12.98
N ILE A 41 -0.30 -8.91 -12.95
CA ILE A 41 0.96 -8.41 -12.39
C ILE A 41 1.02 -8.69 -10.88
N LEU A 42 -0.03 -8.33 -10.14
CA LEU A 42 -0.11 -8.55 -8.70
C LEU A 42 0.05 -10.03 -8.33
N LYS A 43 -0.59 -10.93 -9.09
CA LYS A 43 -0.48 -12.38 -8.87
C LYS A 43 0.91 -12.96 -9.16
N LYS A 44 1.74 -12.28 -9.96
CA LYS A 44 3.16 -12.65 -10.11
C LYS A 44 3.96 -12.29 -8.85
N LEU A 45 3.58 -11.23 -8.15
CA LEU A 45 4.26 -10.75 -6.94
C LEU A 45 3.80 -11.53 -5.69
N ASP A 46 2.51 -11.85 -5.60
CA ASP A 46 1.92 -12.70 -4.57
C ASP A 46 0.61 -13.32 -5.09
N GLU A 47 0.52 -14.64 -5.12
CA GLU A 47 -0.64 -15.34 -5.70
C GLU A 47 -1.97 -15.07 -4.99
N ASN A 48 -1.89 -14.62 -3.73
CA ASN A 48 -3.03 -14.37 -2.85
C ASN A 48 -3.70 -13.01 -3.10
N PHE A 49 -3.16 -12.19 -4.00
CA PHE A 49 -3.87 -10.99 -4.42
C PHE A 49 -5.23 -11.34 -5.04
N SER A 50 -6.26 -10.64 -4.56
CA SER A 50 -7.62 -10.75 -5.06
C SER A 50 -8.18 -9.38 -5.43
N TYR A 51 -9.27 -9.36 -6.19
CA TYR A 51 -9.95 -8.13 -6.59
C TYR A 51 -11.34 -8.06 -5.98
N VAL A 52 -11.60 -6.99 -5.22
CA VAL A 52 -12.90 -6.69 -4.63
C VAL A 52 -13.69 -5.84 -5.62
N SER A 53 -14.60 -6.47 -6.36
CA SER A 53 -15.33 -5.82 -7.46
C SER A 53 -16.25 -4.69 -7.01
N LYS A 54 -16.94 -4.87 -5.87
CA LYS A 54 -17.87 -3.91 -5.28
C LYS A 54 -17.22 -2.55 -5.03
N ASP A 55 -16.04 -2.59 -4.40
CA ASP A 55 -15.31 -1.41 -3.96
C ASP A 55 -14.14 -1.05 -4.89
N LYS A 56 -13.96 -1.84 -5.95
CA LYS A 56 -13.03 -1.60 -7.06
C LYS A 56 -11.56 -1.47 -6.62
N PHE A 57 -11.09 -2.32 -5.71
CA PHE A 57 -9.69 -2.35 -5.27
C PHE A 57 -9.11 -3.78 -5.25
N PHE A 58 -7.79 -3.90 -5.25
CA PHE A 58 -7.10 -5.17 -5.04
C PHE A 58 -6.71 -5.31 -3.58
N THR A 59 -6.74 -6.53 -3.04
CA THR A 59 -6.39 -6.77 -1.64
C THR A 59 -5.48 -7.97 -1.49
N LEU A 60 -4.55 -7.88 -0.53
CA LEU A 60 -3.75 -8.97 -0.03
C LEU A 60 -3.94 -9.04 1.49
N LYS A 61 -4.59 -10.12 1.93
CA LYS A 61 -4.90 -10.37 3.33
C LYS A 61 -3.79 -11.14 4.03
N TYR A 62 -3.62 -10.87 5.32
CA TYR A 62 -2.76 -11.61 6.22
C TYR A 62 -3.42 -11.73 7.58
N GLU A 63 -3.69 -12.95 8.01
CA GLU A 63 -4.31 -13.25 9.29
C GLU A 63 -3.24 -13.68 10.30
N TYR A 64 -3.31 -13.15 11.52
CA TYR A 64 -2.45 -13.53 12.64
C TYR A 64 -3.23 -13.42 13.95
N GLU A 65 -3.47 -14.57 14.59
CA GLU A 65 -4.32 -14.69 15.79
C GLU A 65 -5.69 -14.00 15.59
N ALA A 66 -5.99 -12.98 16.41
CA ALA A 66 -7.22 -12.20 16.36
C ALA A 66 -7.19 -11.06 15.34
N PHE A 67 -6.11 -10.91 14.56
CA PHE A 67 -5.89 -9.79 13.66
C PHE A 67 -5.95 -10.17 12.19
N GLU A 68 -6.52 -9.27 11.41
CA GLU A 68 -6.43 -9.25 9.95
C GLU A 68 -5.70 -7.97 9.52
N LEU A 69 -4.53 -8.15 8.91
CA LEU A 69 -3.76 -7.08 8.26
C LEU A 69 -4.01 -7.18 6.76
N ASN A 70 -4.43 -6.09 6.15
CA ASN A 70 -4.71 -6.06 4.73
C ASN A 70 -3.98 -4.92 4.04
N LEU A 71 -3.33 -5.25 2.92
CA LEU A 71 -2.91 -4.27 1.94
C LEU A 71 -4.03 -4.07 0.92
N GLY A 72 -4.62 -2.89 0.89
CA GLY A 72 -5.53 -2.44 -0.17
C GLY A 72 -4.77 -1.66 -1.24
N LEU A 73 -5.11 -1.86 -2.51
CA LEU A 73 -4.53 -1.15 -3.65
C LEU A 73 -5.61 -0.67 -4.60
N VAL A 74 -5.71 0.65 -4.78
CA VAL A 74 -6.42 1.23 -5.93
C VAL A 74 -5.39 1.55 -7.02
N ILE A 75 -5.56 0.97 -8.20
CA ILE A 75 -4.69 1.21 -9.36
C ILE A 75 -5.56 1.77 -10.48
N ASN A 76 -5.37 3.06 -10.79
CA ASN A 76 -6.17 3.77 -11.78
C ASN A 76 -5.43 4.99 -12.32
N ASP A 77 -5.56 5.29 -13.62
CA ASP A 77 -5.02 6.51 -14.24
C ASP A 77 -3.54 6.77 -13.90
N GLY A 78 -2.76 5.70 -13.92
CA GLY A 78 -1.31 5.76 -13.72
C GLY A 78 -0.94 6.04 -12.26
N LEU A 79 -1.87 5.95 -11.32
CA LEU A 79 -1.66 6.10 -9.89
C LEU A 79 -1.73 4.74 -9.19
N VAL A 80 -0.96 4.62 -8.11
CA VAL A 80 -1.10 3.53 -7.13
C VAL A 80 -1.43 4.14 -5.78
N GLU A 81 -2.57 3.77 -5.22
CA GLU A 81 -3.04 4.24 -3.91
C GLU A 81 -3.05 3.06 -2.92
N PRO A 82 -1.96 2.87 -2.14
CA PRO A 82 -1.90 1.83 -1.13
C PRO A 82 -2.59 2.25 0.16
N SER A 83 -3.27 1.30 0.79
CA SER A 83 -3.91 1.43 2.09
C SER A 83 -3.54 0.29 3.00
N LEU A 84 -3.43 0.59 4.30
CA LEU A 84 -3.26 -0.41 5.35
C LEU A 84 -4.55 -0.50 6.16
N TYR A 85 -5.07 -1.71 6.27
CA TYR A 85 -6.18 -2.02 7.16
C TYR A 85 -5.69 -2.97 8.24
N VAL A 86 -6.00 -2.66 9.50
CA VAL A 86 -5.75 -3.54 10.65
C VAL A 86 -7.07 -3.71 11.37
N ILE A 87 -7.56 -4.95 11.40
CA ILE A 87 -8.82 -5.33 12.02
C ILE A 87 -8.50 -6.30 13.15
N ARG A 88 -9.18 -6.18 14.29
CA ARG A 88 -9.06 -7.10 15.43
C ARG A 88 -10.44 -7.52 15.91
N ASN A 89 -10.79 -8.81 15.86
CA ASN A 89 -12.13 -9.27 16.27
C ASN A 89 -13.27 -8.40 15.69
N GLU A 90 -13.22 -8.10 14.39
CA GLU A 90 -14.16 -7.23 13.67
C GLU A 90 -14.02 -5.71 13.93
N ASP A 91 -13.24 -5.29 14.94
CA ASP A 91 -12.97 -3.88 15.21
C ASP A 91 -11.89 -3.32 14.27
N TRP A 92 -12.19 -2.22 13.59
CA TRP A 92 -11.22 -1.51 12.74
C TRP A 92 -10.26 -0.68 13.58
N ILE A 93 -9.03 -1.17 13.73
CA ILE A 93 -7.97 -0.50 14.50
C ILE A 93 -7.27 0.58 13.66
N LEU A 94 -7.07 0.30 12.37
CA LEU A 94 -6.50 1.24 11.41
C LEU A 94 -7.17 1.04 10.05
N TYR A 95 -7.56 2.15 9.42
CA TYR A 95 -8.14 2.13 8.07
C TYR A 95 -7.76 3.40 7.30
N HIS A 96 -6.56 3.44 6.71
CA HIS A 96 -6.11 4.62 5.98
C HIS A 96 -5.17 4.28 4.82
N ARG A 97 -5.17 5.15 3.81
CA ARG A 97 -4.13 5.17 2.77
C ARG A 97 -2.77 5.51 3.38
N PHE A 98 -1.70 5.03 2.75
CA PHE A 98 -0.34 5.25 3.24
C PHE A 98 0.04 6.73 3.34
N ASP A 99 -0.47 7.58 2.43
CA ASP A 99 -0.21 9.03 2.50
C ASP A 99 -0.93 9.69 3.68
N PHE A 100 -2.13 9.22 4.07
CA PHE A 100 -2.81 9.68 5.28
C PHE A 100 -2.14 9.16 6.56
N ILE A 101 -1.66 7.91 6.55
CA ILE A 101 -0.86 7.37 7.66
C ILE A 101 0.42 8.18 7.82
N SER A 102 1.08 8.50 6.70
CA SER A 102 2.30 9.30 6.70
C SER A 102 2.06 10.72 7.19
N GLU A 103 0.96 11.36 6.79
CA GLU A 103 0.55 12.67 7.29
C GLU A 103 0.33 12.67 8.81
N LYS A 104 -0.29 11.61 9.35
CA LYS A 104 -0.51 11.49 10.80
C LYS A 104 0.79 11.32 11.58
N LEU A 105 1.73 10.54 11.05
CA LEU A 105 3.03 10.28 11.68
C LEU A 105 4.02 11.42 11.49
N HIS A 106 3.90 12.17 10.38
CA HIS A 106 4.76 13.27 10.00
C HIS A 106 3.92 14.35 9.28
N PRO A 107 3.35 15.32 10.00
CA PRO A 107 2.55 16.39 9.42
C PRO A 107 3.27 17.12 8.29
N GLY A 108 2.53 17.49 7.24
CA GLY A 108 3.03 18.11 6.01
C GLY A 108 3.46 17.12 4.93
N PHE A 109 3.32 15.81 5.14
CA PHE A 109 3.69 14.81 4.13
C PHE A 109 2.92 15.01 2.81
N ARG A 110 1.60 15.16 2.87
CA ARG A 110 0.73 15.22 1.68
C ARG A 110 0.83 16.53 0.92
N GLU A 111 1.33 17.58 1.56
CA GLU A 111 1.64 18.85 0.91
C GLU A 111 2.92 18.77 0.08
N ASN A 112 3.85 17.89 0.47
CA ASN A 112 5.18 17.78 -0.12
C ASN A 112 5.34 16.59 -1.07
N PHE A 113 4.53 15.53 -0.92
CA PHE A 113 4.67 14.29 -1.68
C PHE A 113 3.36 13.87 -2.34
N ASN A 114 3.45 13.55 -3.63
CA ASN A 114 2.34 13.00 -4.40
C ASN A 114 2.28 11.47 -4.28
N LEU A 115 1.13 10.90 -4.59
CA LEU A 115 1.00 9.44 -4.74
C LEU A 115 1.93 8.91 -5.83
N PRO A 116 2.42 7.65 -5.68
CA PRO A 116 3.22 6.99 -6.70
C PRO A 116 2.50 6.91 -8.04
N LYS A 117 3.24 7.18 -9.11
CA LYS A 117 2.77 7.21 -10.51
C LYS A 117 3.62 6.33 -11.40
N TYR A 118 3.01 5.74 -12.41
CA TYR A 118 3.68 4.89 -13.40
C TYR A 118 3.26 5.25 -14.82
N LYS A 119 4.21 5.15 -15.76
CA LYS A 119 3.97 5.35 -17.21
C LYS A 119 3.89 4.06 -18.01
N ALA A 120 4.43 2.99 -17.47
CA ALA A 120 4.51 1.69 -18.13
C ALA A 120 4.32 0.53 -17.14
N GLU A 121 4.10 -0.67 -17.67
CA GLU A 121 3.94 -1.88 -16.85
C GLU A 121 5.17 -2.17 -15.98
N ALA A 122 6.38 -1.99 -16.50
CA ALA A 122 7.61 -2.22 -15.73
C ALA A 122 7.72 -1.29 -14.50
N GLU A 123 7.32 -0.03 -14.65
CA GLU A 123 7.27 0.92 -13.52
C GLU A 123 6.17 0.56 -12.53
N LEU A 124 4.98 0.14 -13.02
CA LEU A 124 3.93 -0.37 -12.13
C LEU A 124 4.42 -1.55 -11.31
N GLU A 125 5.10 -2.52 -11.93
CA GLU A 125 5.65 -3.68 -11.24
C GLU A 125 6.70 -3.28 -10.19
N ALA A 126 7.54 -2.28 -10.48
CA ALA A 126 8.50 -1.72 -9.52
C ALA A 126 7.79 -1.08 -8.32
N VAL A 127 6.84 -0.17 -8.55
CA VAL A 127 6.05 0.48 -7.48
C VAL A 127 5.37 -0.56 -6.59
N LEU A 128 4.70 -1.55 -7.20
CA LEU A 128 3.99 -2.60 -6.48
C LEU A 128 4.94 -3.49 -5.69
N THR A 129 6.13 -3.77 -6.21
CA THR A 129 7.16 -4.54 -5.52
C THR A 129 7.61 -3.82 -4.25
N GLU A 130 7.84 -2.51 -4.30
CA GLU A 130 8.28 -1.72 -3.14
C GLU A 130 7.19 -1.57 -2.08
N ILE A 131 5.95 -1.30 -2.51
CA ILE A 131 4.78 -1.28 -1.62
C ILE A 131 4.60 -2.64 -0.95
N LEU A 132 4.72 -3.74 -1.71
CA LEU A 132 4.60 -5.09 -1.16
C LEU A 132 5.71 -5.35 -0.15
N LYS A 133 6.97 -5.01 -0.43
CA LYS A 133 8.08 -5.13 0.54
C LYS A 133 7.78 -4.37 1.83
N LEU A 134 7.35 -3.11 1.72
CA LEU A 134 6.98 -2.30 2.88
C LEU A 134 5.84 -2.96 3.69
N TYR A 135 4.82 -3.49 3.02
CA TYR A 135 3.76 -4.25 3.66
C TYR A 135 4.26 -5.54 4.34
N LYS A 136 5.16 -6.31 3.71
CA LYS A 136 5.74 -7.51 4.33
C LYS A 136 6.50 -7.16 5.60
N ASP A 137 7.22 -6.05 5.61
CA ASP A 137 7.93 -5.57 6.80
C ASP A 137 6.99 -5.08 7.90
N ILE A 138 5.86 -4.44 7.54
CA ILE A 138 4.77 -4.14 8.49
C ILE A 138 4.30 -5.43 9.16
N ARG A 139 4.02 -6.49 8.40
CA ARG A 139 3.58 -7.78 8.96
C ARG A 139 4.61 -8.37 9.91
N VAL A 140 5.88 -8.39 9.51
CA VAL A 140 6.97 -8.93 10.35
C VAL A 140 7.12 -8.13 11.64
N ALA A 141 7.09 -6.79 11.57
CA ALA A 141 7.17 -5.95 12.75
C ALA A 141 5.94 -6.11 13.65
N PHE A 142 4.76 -6.26 13.05
CA PHE A 142 3.51 -6.51 13.76
C PHE A 142 3.58 -7.80 14.59
N VAL A 143 4.01 -8.91 13.98
CA VAL A 143 4.16 -10.21 14.66
C VAL A 143 5.25 -10.18 15.73
N LYS A 144 6.32 -9.40 15.56
CA LYS A 144 7.38 -9.30 16.58
C LYS A 144 6.96 -8.54 17.83
N ASP A 145 6.05 -7.59 17.68
CA ASP A 145 5.55 -6.75 18.75
C ASP A 145 4.24 -7.28 19.36
N PHE A 146 3.81 -8.48 18.94
CA PHE A 146 2.60 -9.18 19.40
C PHE A 146 2.89 -10.64 19.79
#